data_AF-A0A5K0X879-F1
#
_entry.id   AF-A0A5K0X879-F1
#
_cell.length_a   1.000
_cell.length_b   1.000
_cell.length_c   1.000
_cell.angle_alpha   90.00
_cell.angle_beta   90.00
_cell.angle_gamma   90.00
#
_symmetry.space_group_name_H-M   'P 1'
#
loop_
_entity.id
_entity.type
_entity.pdbx_description
1 polymer ?
#
loop_
_entity_poly.entity_id
_entity_poly.type
_entity_poly.pdbx_seq_one_letter_code
_entity_poly.pdbx_strand_id
1 'polypeptide(L)' 'MKACLLLAFLFLYSCFQAPAASHEAAGLSHNFYGKSCPCAEDTVRSITWAHVSKNSALPAKFLRMQFHDCFVR' A
#
# COMPACT_ATOMS: atom_id res chain seq x y z
N MET A 1 3.76 16.93 37.63
CA MET A 1 3.59 17.36 36.21
C MET A 1 4.70 16.83 35.29
N LYS A 2 5.99 16.96 35.64
CA LYS A 2 7.12 16.49 34.81
C LYS A 2 7.14 14.97 34.57
N ALA A 3 6.86 14.17 35.60
CA ALA A 3 6.81 12.71 35.51
C ALA A 3 5.68 12.20 34.60
N CYS A 4 4.54 12.91 34.57
CA CYS A 4 3.41 12.54 33.70
C CYS A 4 3.74 12.78 32.21
N LEU A 5 4.41 13.90 31.89
CA LEU A 5 4.90 14.15 30.53
C LEU A 5 5.92 13.10 30.09
N LEU A 6 6.86 12.72 30.96
CA LEU A 6 7.88 11.71 30.62
C LEU A 6 7.26 10.34 30.35
N LEU A 7 6.27 9.93 31.15
CA LEU A 7 5.54 8.68 30.92
C LEU A 7 4.75 8.72 29.61
N ALA A 8 4.14 9.85 29.27
CA ALA A 8 3.46 10.02 27.99
C ALA A 8 4.43 9.94 26.79
N PHE A 9 5.62 10.55 26.89
CA PHE A 9 6.64 10.46 25.85
C PHE A 9 7.18 9.03 25.66
N LEU A 10 7.39 8.29 26.76
CA LEU A 10 7.82 6.89 26.69
C LEU A 10 6.76 5.97 26.07
N PHE A 11 5.48 6.22 26.37
CA PHE A 11 4.35 5.47 25.80
C PHE A 11 4.15 5.74 24.29
N LEU A 12 4.41 6.97 23.85
CA LEU A 12 4.40 7.32 22.42
C LEU A 12 5.58 6.71 21.66
N TYR A 13 6.75 6.63 22.29
CA TYR A 13 7.95 6.04 21.70
C TYR A 13 7.82 4.53 21.47
N SER A 14 7.19 3.80 22.40
CA SER A 14 6.97 2.35 22.26
C SER A 14 5.96 1.98 21.16
N CYS A 15 4.95 2.83 20.89
CA CYS A 15 4.04 2.62 19.76
C CYS A 15 4.71 2.80 18.39
N PHE A 16 5.79 3.59 18.31
CA PHE A 16 6.48 3.89 17.05
C PHE A 16 7.44 2.78 16.59
N GLN A 17 7.83 1.88 17.50
CA GLN A 17 8.79 0.81 17.23
C GLN A 17 8.16 -0.53 16.86
N ALA A 18 6.84 -0.60 16.66
CA ALA A 18 6.24 -1.83 16.16
C ALA A 18 6.81 -2.14 14.75
N PRO A 19 7.62 -3.20 14.58
CA PRO A 19 8.06 -3.58 13.25
C PRO A 19 6.81 -4.00 12.47
N ALA A 20 6.55 -3.33 11.35
CA ALA A 20 5.54 -3.79 10.42
C ALA A 20 5.99 -5.18 9.94
N ALA A 21 5.36 -6.23 10.44
CA ALA A 21 5.56 -7.57 9.91
C ALA A 21 5.12 -7.53 8.44
N SER A 22 6.09 -7.57 7.52
CA SER A 22 5.82 -7.67 6.09
C SER A 22 5.25 -9.06 5.83
N HIS A 23 3.93 -9.18 5.83
CA HIS A 23 3.21 -10.36 5.36
C HIS A 23 3.32 -10.42 3.82
N GLU A 24 4.49 -10.80 3.31
CA GLU A 24 4.66 -11.12 1.89
C GLU A 24 4.18 -12.55 1.66
N ALA A 25 3.27 -12.74 0.69
CA ALA A 25 2.92 -14.10 0.25
C ALA A 25 4.13 -14.74 -0.45
N ALA A 26 4.26 -16.06 -0.36
CA ALA A 26 5.39 -16.77 -0.94
C ALA A 26 5.57 -16.44 -2.44
N GLY A 27 6.78 -16.00 -2.81
CA GLY A 27 7.13 -15.63 -4.18
C GLY A 27 6.76 -14.21 -4.60
N LEU A 28 6.18 -13.40 -3.71
CA LEU A 28 5.94 -11.98 -3.93
C LEU A 28 6.97 -11.14 -3.18
N SER A 29 7.36 -10.02 -3.77
CA SER A 29 8.22 -9.03 -3.12
C SER A 29 7.89 -7.64 -3.63
N HIS A 30 8.15 -6.62 -2.83
CA HIS A 30 8.18 -5.24 -3.32
C HIS A 30 9.22 -5.09 -4.44
N ASN A 31 8.95 -4.17 -5.40
CA ASN A 31 9.84 -3.88 -6.52
C ASN A 31 10.25 -5.12 -7.36
N PHE A 32 9.35 -6.10 -7.47
CA PHE A 32 9.59 -7.34 -8.23
C PHE A 32 10.07 -7.08 -9.67
N TYR A 33 9.52 -6.05 -10.33
CA TYR A 33 9.86 -5.68 -11.71
C TYR A 33 11.05 -4.73 -11.83
N GLY A 34 11.72 -4.36 -10.74
CA GLY A 34 12.74 -3.30 -10.76
C GLY A 34 13.90 -3.52 -11.74
N LYS A 35 14.21 -4.78 -12.11
CA LYS A 35 15.23 -5.10 -13.11
C LYS A 35 14.67 -5.33 -14.52
N SER A 36 13.54 -6.02 -14.62
CA SER A 36 12.98 -6.45 -15.90
C SER A 36 12.11 -5.37 -16.57
N CYS A 37 11.41 -4.58 -15.77
CA CYS A 37 10.56 -3.48 -16.23
C CYS A 37 10.50 -2.37 -15.16
N PRO A 38 11.55 -1.53 -15.05
CA PRO A 38 11.65 -0.54 -13.96
C PRO A 38 10.53 0.51 -13.98
N CYS A 39 9.93 0.77 -15.14
CA CYS A 39 8.87 1.76 -15.29
C CYS A 39 7.45 1.18 -15.10
N ALA A 40 7.31 -0.09 -14.72
CA ALA A 40 6.01 -0.76 -14.67
C ALA A 40 5.02 -0.04 -13.75
N GLU A 41 5.40 0.19 -12.49
CA GLU A 41 4.52 0.80 -11.49
C GLU A 41 4.15 2.25 -11.86
N ASP A 42 5.11 3.04 -12.34
CA ASP A 42 4.90 4.43 -12.76
C ASP A 42 4.02 4.54 -14.01
N THR A 43 4.21 3.63 -14.97
CA THR A 43 3.41 3.58 -16.20
C THR A 43 1.95 3.26 -15.88
N VAL A 44 1.71 2.21 -15.07
CA VAL A 44 0.36 1.85 -14.62
C VAL A 44 -0.27 3.02 -13.86
N ARG A 45 0.46 3.61 -12.91
CA ARG A 45 -0.01 4.76 -12.13
C ARG A 45 -0.43 5.92 -13.04
N SER A 46 0.42 6.34 -13.96
CA SER A 46 0.17 7.48 -14.87
C SER A 46 -1.11 7.29 -15.69
N ILE A 47 -1.25 6.11 -16.32
CA ILE A 47 -2.42 5.78 -17.14
C ILE A 47 -3.68 5.71 -16.26
N THR A 48 -3.63 5.00 -15.14
CA THR A 48 -4.78 4.89 -14.23
C THR A 48 -5.26 6.28 -13.80
N TRP A 49 -4.38 7.16 -13.33
CA TRP A 49 -4.74 8.52 -12.91
C TRP A 49 -5.34 9.36 -14.04
N ALA A 50 -4.79 9.27 -15.26
CA ALA A 50 -5.32 9.97 -16.42
C ALA A 50 -6.76 9.54 -16.79
N HIS A 51 -7.13 8.29 -16.50
CA HIS A 51 -8.49 7.79 -16.76
C HIS A 51 -9.43 8.02 -15.58
N VAL A 52 -9.00 7.78 -14.34
CA VAL A 52 -9.88 7.94 -13.17
C VAL A 52 -10.25 9.40 -12.92
N SER A 53 -9.36 10.35 -13.27
CA SER A 53 -9.67 11.79 -13.21
C SER A 53 -10.81 12.20 -14.15
N LYS A 54 -11.02 11.46 -15.25
CA LYS A 54 -12.09 11.70 -16.23
C LYS A 54 -13.37 10.92 -15.92
N ASN A 55 -13.27 9.87 -15.11
CA ASN A 55 -14.41 9.01 -14.78
C ASN A 55 -14.29 8.49 -13.34
N SER A 56 -15.05 9.11 -12.44
CA SER A 56 -15.07 8.82 -11.00
C SER A 56 -15.59 7.42 -10.66
N ALA A 57 -16.23 6.71 -11.59
CA ALA A 57 -16.67 5.33 -11.36
C ALA A 57 -15.54 4.30 -11.59
N LEU A 58 -14.46 4.64 -12.30
CA LEU A 58 -13.38 3.70 -12.63
C LEU A 58 -12.60 3.16 -11.42
N PRO A 59 -12.23 3.95 -10.39
CA PRO A 59 -11.52 3.43 -9.23
C PRO A 59 -12.25 2.26 -8.55
N ALA A 60 -13.56 2.42 -8.31
CA ALA A 60 -14.39 1.39 -7.71
C ALA A 60 -14.50 0.15 -8.60
N LYS A 61 -14.57 0.33 -9.93
CA LYS A 61 -14.60 -0.78 -10.89
C LYS A 61 -13.29 -1.56 -10.91
N PHE A 62 -12.14 -0.90 -10.91
CA PHE A 62 -10.84 -1.59 -10.88
C PHE A 62 -10.68 -2.44 -9.61
N LEU A 63 -11.06 -1.89 -8.45
CA LEU A 63 -11.02 -2.64 -7.20
C LEU A 63 -11.96 -3.86 -7.24
N ARG A 64 -13.18 -3.69 -7.78
CA ARG A 64 -14.12 -4.79 -7.96
C ARG A 64 -13.59 -5.88 -8.89
N MET A 65 -12.95 -5.50 -10.00
CA MET A 65 -12.35 -6.46 -10.93
C MET A 65 -11.25 -7.27 -10.25
N GLN A 66 -10.31 -6.60 -9.56
CA GLN A 66 -9.24 -7.29 -8.81
C GLN A 66 -9.80 -8.27 -7.77
N PHE A 67 -10.85 -7.86 -7.05
CA PHE A 67 -11.53 -8.74 -6.10
C PHE A 67 -12.19 -9.94 -6.81
N HIS A 68 -12.92 -9.71 -7.91
CA HIS A 68 -13.59 -10.80 -8.63
C HIS A 68 -12.60 -11.82 -9.20
N ASP A 69 -11.48 -11.40 -9.78
CA ASP A 69 -10.46 -12.31 -10.32
C ASP A 69 -9.79 -13.14 -9.21
N CYS A 70 -9.65 -12.59 -8.00
CA CYS A 70 -9.03 -13.31 -6.89
C CYS A 70 -9.99 -14.31 -6.21
N PHE A 71 -11.26 -13.93 -6.05
CA PHE A 71 -12.23 -14.69 -5.26
C PHE A 71 -13.06 -15.68 -6.08
N VAL A 72 -13.28 -15.43 -7.38
CA VAL A 72 -14.01 -16.35 -8.26
C VAL A 72 -12.97 -17.10 -9.09
N ARG A 73 -12.77 -18.38 -8.79
CA ARG A 73 -11.90 -19.30 -9.53
C ARG A 73 -12.69 -20.43 -10.14
#